data_AF-A0A0B2PSL0-F1
#
_entry.id   AF-A0A0B2PSL0-F1
#
_cell.length_a   1.000
_cell.length_b   1.000
_cell.length_c   1.000
_cell.angle_alpha   90.00
_cell.angle_beta   90.00
_cell.angle_gamma   90.00
#
_symmetry.space_group_name_H-M   'P 1'
#
loop_
_entity.id
_entity.type
_entity.pdbx_description
1 polymer ?
#
loop_
_entity_poly.entity_id
_entity_poly.type
_entity_poly.pdbx_seq_one_letter_code
_entity_poly.pdbx_strand_id
1 'polypeptide(L)'
;MEDTLNQLMQVSILNQKNIDTSIKNLEVQVGQLVKQMSEHESGSFSATTEVNPREQCNAITARRGIVVGLKDESEFSENKTNEGVVKISDEKEV
;
A
#
# COMPACT_ATOMS: atom_id res chain seq x y z
N MET A 1 -0.58 46.34 51.05
CA MET A 1 -0.76 44.88 51.21
C MET A 1 -1.94 44.40 50.35
N GLU A 2 -3.09 45.07 50.44
CA GLU A 2 -4.26 44.86 49.58
C GLU A 2 -3.94 44.93 48.07
N ASP A 3 -3.18 45.96 47.65
CA ASP A 3 -2.83 46.15 46.23
C ASP A 3 -2.03 44.98 45.65
N THR A 4 -1.12 44.40 46.45
CA THR A 4 -0.31 43.24 46.04
C THR A 4 -1.18 41.99 45.89
N LEU A 5 -2.17 41.80 46.78
CA LEU A 5 -3.12 40.68 46.69
C LEU A 5 -4.02 40.83 45.46
N ASN A 6 -4.53 42.04 45.20
CA ASN A 6 -5.32 42.34 44.01
C ASN A 6 -4.51 42.12 42.73
N GLN A 7 -3.25 42.56 42.69
CA GLN A 7 -2.36 42.34 41.55
C GLN A 7 -2.12 40.84 41.30
N LEU A 8 -1.85 40.06 42.35
CA LEU A 8 -1.65 38.61 42.24
C LEU A 8 -2.91 37.92 41.68
N MET A 9 -4.08 38.29 42.21
CA MET A 9 -5.36 37.75 41.74
C MET A 9 -5.61 38.07 40.26
N GLN A 10 -5.33 39.31 39.83
CA GLN A 10 -5.51 39.71 38.43
C GLN A 10 -4.55 38.99 37.48
N VAL A 11 -3.28 38.85 37.86
CA VAL A 11 -2.29 38.09 37.07
C VAL A 11 -2.70 36.62 36.98
N SER A 12 -3.20 36.03 38.06
CA SER A 12 -3.69 34.65 38.07
C SER A 12 -4.87 34.45 37.12
N ILE A 13 -5.88 35.33 37.17
CA ILE A 13 -7.05 35.29 36.27
C ILE A 13 -6.63 35.44 34.81
N LEU A 14 -5.72 36.37 34.51
CA LEU A 14 -5.22 36.58 33.15
C LEU A 14 -4.48 35.33 32.65
N ASN A 15 -3.61 34.75 33.49
CA ASN A 15 -2.89 33.55 33.13
C ASN A 15 -3.84 32.38 32.85
N GLN A 16 -4.88 32.21 33.66
CA GLN A 16 -5.90 31.18 33.44
C GLN A 16 -6.60 31.36 32.09
N LYS A 17 -7.02 32.60 31.75
CA LYS A 17 -7.64 32.90 30.45
C LYS A 17 -6.72 32.60 29.27
N ASN A 18 -5.42 32.88 29.41
CA ASN A 18 -4.43 32.59 28.38
C ASN A 18 -4.25 31.08 28.20
N ILE A 19 -4.23 30.31 29.30
CA ILE A 19 -4.18 28.86 29.27
C ILE A 19 -5.44 28.30 28.58
N ASP A 20 -6.63 28.74 28.98
CA ASP A 20 -7.89 28.29 28.38
C ASP A 20 -7.94 28.56 26.88
N THR A 21 -7.44 29.73 26.45
CA THR A 21 -7.35 30.10 25.02
C THR A 21 -6.36 29.20 24.28
N SER A 22 -5.20 28.93 24.90
CA SER A 22 -4.17 28.07 24.31
C SER A 22 -4.66 26.63 24.15
N ILE A 23 -5.39 26.10 25.14
CA ILE A 23 -6.00 24.78 25.08
C ILE A 23 -7.01 24.71 23.92
N LYS A 24 -7.92 25.67 23.81
CA LYS A 24 -8.89 25.71 22.69
C LYS A 24 -8.22 25.75 21.32
N ASN A 25 -7.15 26.52 21.18
CA ASN A 25 -6.40 26.57 19.92
C ASN A 25 -5.74 25.23 19.59
N LEU A 26 -5.24 24.51 20.60
CA LEU A 26 -4.68 23.17 20.43
C LEU A 26 -5.78 22.16 20.06
N GLU A 27 -6.95 22.21 20.71
CA GLU A 27 -8.09 21.35 20.37
C GLU A 27 -8.51 21.51 18.90
N VAL A 28 -8.57 22.75 18.41
CA VAL A 28 -8.89 23.05 17.01
C VAL A 28 -7.82 22.49 16.06
N GLN A 29 -6.53 22.71 16.35
CA GLN A 29 -5.43 22.22 15.51
C GLN A 29 -5.40 20.68 15.46
N VAL A 30 -5.56 20.03 16.61
CA VAL A 30 -5.63 18.56 16.68
C VAL A 30 -6.85 18.04 15.93
N GLY A 31 -8.01 18.69 16.05
CA GLY A 31 -9.22 18.33 15.30
C GLY A 31 -9.02 18.46 13.78
N GLN A 32 -8.31 19.48 13.31
CA GLN A 32 -7.96 19.66 11.90
C GLN A 32 -6.99 18.57 11.41
N LEU A 33 -5.97 18.23 12.21
CA LEU A 33 -5.04 17.15 11.88
C LEU A 33 -5.76 15.80 11.76
N VAL A 34 -6.65 15.46 12.70
CA VAL A 34 -7.46 14.23 12.63
C VAL A 34 -8.32 14.21 11.37
N LYS A 35 -8.94 15.35 11.01
CA LYS A 35 -9.71 15.47 9.78
C LYS A 35 -8.85 15.24 8.54
N GLN A 36 -7.68 15.86 8.45
CA GLN A 36 -6.74 15.68 7.34
C GLN A 36 -6.26 14.24 7.22
N MET A 37 -5.98 13.57 8.34
CA MET A 37 -5.58 12.16 8.36
C MET A 37 -6.73 11.26 7.87
N SER A 38 -7.96 11.47 8.34
CA SER A 38 -9.13 10.72 7.86
C SER A 38 -9.43 10.96 6.37
N GLU A 39 -9.21 12.17 5.87
CA GLU A 39 -9.38 12.49 4.45
C GLU A 39 -8.28 11.85 3.60
N HIS A 40 -7.02 11.83 4.09
CA HIS A 40 -5.88 11.26 3.38
C HIS A 40 -5.82 9.72 3.44
N GLU A 41 -6.32 9.09 4.51
CA GLU A 41 -6.41 7.61 4.63
C GLU A 41 -7.41 6.99 3.64
N SER A 42 -8.21 7.79 2.93
CA SER A 42 -9.08 7.32 1.84
C SER A 42 -8.37 7.08 0.50
N GLY A 43 -7.08 7.41 0.39
CA GLY A 43 -6.28 7.10 -0.78
C GLY A 43 -5.50 5.81 -0.57
N SER A 44 -5.89 4.75 -1.29
CA SER A 44 -4.94 3.71 -1.71
C SER A 44 -3.58 4.37 -1.95
N PHE A 45 -2.50 3.82 -1.38
CA PHE A 45 -1.15 4.20 -1.80
C PHE A 45 -1.16 4.15 -3.33
N SER A 46 -1.21 5.31 -3.98
CA SER A 46 -1.25 5.35 -5.43
C SER A 46 0.17 4.96 -5.80
N ALA A 47 0.38 3.66 -6.00
CA ALA A 47 1.50 3.18 -6.76
C ALA A 47 1.28 3.77 -8.15
N THR A 48 1.77 5.00 -8.34
CA THR A 48 1.87 5.68 -9.62
C THR A 48 2.98 4.99 -10.40
N THR A 49 2.87 3.68 -10.57
CA THR A 49 3.68 2.91 -11.49
C THR A 49 3.05 3.14 -12.85
N GLU A 50 3.49 4.18 -13.53
CA GLU A 50 3.31 4.24 -14.97
C GLU A 50 4.09 3.06 -15.58
N VAL A 51 3.46 2.32 -16.50
CA VAL A 51 4.15 1.25 -17.23
C VAL A 51 5.37 1.86 -17.90
N ASN A 52 6.56 1.32 -17.61
CA ASN A 52 7.80 1.84 -18.17
C ASN A 52 7.71 1.80 -19.71
N PRO A 53 7.77 2.95 -20.41
CA PRO A 53 7.65 2.97 -21.87
C PRO A 53 8.76 2.18 -22.58
N ARG A 54 9.86 1.91 -21.88
CA ARG A 54 10.99 1.10 -22.38
C ARG A 54 10.80 -0.40 -22.12
N GLU A 55 9.84 -0.80 -21.30
CA GLU A 55 9.49 -2.21 -21.10
C GLU A 55 8.61 -2.70 -22.26
N GLN A 56 9.26 -3.10 -23.35
CA GLN A 56 8.65 -4.06 -24.26
C GLN A 56 8.76 -5.44 -23.59
N CYS A 57 7.78 -5.76 -22.74
CA CYS A 57 7.70 -7.07 -22.11
C CYS A 57 7.23 -8.08 -23.17
N ASN A 58 8.18 -8.74 -23.82
CA ASN A 58 7.85 -9.82 -24.76
C ASN A 58 7.24 -10.98 -23.98
N ALA A 59 6.06 -11.43 -24.40
CA ALA A 59 5.40 -12.56 -23.78
C ALA A 59 6.28 -13.82 -23.89
N ILE A 60 6.51 -14.51 -22.76
CA ILE A 60 7.37 -15.70 -22.73
C ILE A 60 6.47 -16.94 -22.80
N THR A 61 6.70 -17.77 -23.82
CA THR A 61 6.01 -19.07 -23.93
C THR A 61 6.81 -20.15 -23.21
N ALA A 62 6.22 -20.75 -22.18
CA ALA A 62 6.78 -21.92 -21.51
C ALA A 62 6.80 -23.12 -22.48
N ARG A 63 7.71 -24.09 -22.26
CA ARG A 63 7.80 -25.32 -23.10
C ARG A 63 6.49 -26.10 -23.24
N ARG A 64 5.56 -25.93 -22.29
CA ARG A 64 4.22 -26.52 -22.29
C ARG A 64 3.21 -25.76 -23.19
N GLY A 65 3.63 -24.69 -23.86
CA GLY A 65 2.79 -23.86 -24.73
C GLY A 65 1.99 -22.78 -23.99
N ILE A 66 2.25 -22.57 -22.69
CA ILE A 66 1.55 -21.55 -21.89
C ILE A 66 2.30 -20.22 -22.03
N VAL A 67 1.59 -19.16 -22.39
CA VAL A 67 2.15 -17.81 -22.49
C VAL A 67 2.01 -17.12 -21.13
N VAL A 68 3.13 -16.72 -20.52
CA VAL A 68 3.14 -16.07 -19.21
C VAL A 68 3.10 -14.55 -19.39
N GLY A 69 2.17 -13.89 -18.71
CA GLY A 69 2.05 -12.42 -18.69
C GLY A 69 0.89 -11.86 -19.52
N LEU A 70 0.15 -12.70 -20.24
CA LEU A 70 -1.17 -12.35 -20.75
C LEU A 70 -2.20 -12.80 -19.71
N LYS A 71 -3.13 -11.92 -19.36
CA LYS A 71 -4.30 -12.28 -18.55
C LYS A 71 -5.26 -12.97 -19.51
N ASP A 72 -5.05 -14.28 -19.68
CA ASP A 72 -5.66 -15.09 -20.75
C ASP A 72 -7.19 -15.07 -20.70
N GLU A 73 -7.81 -14.93 -21.88
CA GLU A 73 -9.02 -15.70 -22.21
C GLU A 73 -8.61 -16.81 -23.20
N SER A 74 -8.16 -17.96 -22.70
CA SER A 74 -8.46 -19.24 -23.36
C SER A 74 -8.23 -20.38 -22.38
N GLU A 75 -9.35 -20.95 -21.92
CA GLU A 75 -9.36 -22.21 -21.21
C GLU A 75 -9.13 -23.39 -22.18
N PHE A 76 -8.39 -24.37 -21.68
CA PHE A 76 -8.51 -25.82 -21.94
C PHE A 76 -8.18 -26.41 -23.33
N SER A 77 -7.22 -27.36 -23.35
CA SER A 77 -7.60 -28.76 -23.61
C SER A 77 -6.63 -29.73 -22.96
N GLU A 78 -7.15 -30.49 -22.01
CA GLU A 78 -6.52 -31.68 -21.45
C GLU A 78 -6.79 -32.86 -22.41
N ASN A 79 -5.74 -33.44 -23.00
CA ASN A 79 -5.83 -34.68 -23.76
C ASN A 79 -4.72 -35.61 -23.24
N LYS A 80 -5.07 -36.49 -22.31
CA LYS A 80 -4.24 -37.66 -21.94
C LYS A 80 -4.31 -38.73 -23.04
N THR A 81 -3.45 -39.75 -22.89
CA THR A 81 -3.51 -41.14 -23.45
C THR A 81 -2.96 -41.35 -24.88
N ASN A 82 -2.14 -42.37 -25.22
CA ASN A 82 -1.58 -43.55 -24.54
C ASN A 82 -0.30 -44.10 -25.24
N GLU A 83 0.51 -44.76 -24.41
CA GLU A 83 1.40 -45.93 -24.60
C GLU A 83 1.84 -46.43 -25.99
N GLY A 84 3.16 -46.66 -26.10
CA GLY A 84 3.66 -47.99 -26.48
C GLY A 84 4.34 -48.15 -27.84
N VAL A 85 5.65 -47.88 -27.94
CA VAL A 85 6.60 -48.77 -28.63
C VAL A 85 7.93 -48.76 -27.88
N VAL A 86 8.16 -49.84 -27.14
CA VAL A 86 9.50 -50.26 -26.71
C VAL A 86 10.28 -50.71 -27.96
N LYS A 87 11.46 -50.16 -28.19
CA LYS A 87 12.56 -50.86 -28.87
C LYS A 87 13.80 -50.79 -27.99
N ILE A 88 14.01 -51.89 -27.28
CA ILE A 88 15.27 -52.28 -26.66
C ILE A 88 16.23 -52.66 -27.80
N SER A 89 17.46 -52.17 -27.74
CA SER A 89 18.61 -52.89 -28.29
C SER A 89 19.85 -52.49 -27.49
N ASP A 90 20.05 -53.17 -26.37
CA ASP A 90 21.39 -53.36 -25.82
C ASP A 90 21.99 -54.58 -26.54
N GLU A 91 23.08 -54.38 -27.28
CA GLU A 91 24.06 -55.45 -27.52
C GLU A 91 25.46 -54.91 -27.20
N LYS A 92 26.17 -55.70 -26.39
CA LYS A 92 27.52 -55.51 -25.87
C LYS A 92 28.59 -55.75 -26.95
N GLU A 93 29.70 -55.03 -26.78
CA GLU A 93 31.08 -55.53 -26.77
C GLU A 93 31.50 -56.58 -27.82
N VAL A 94 32.32 -56.12 -28.79
CA VAL A 94 33.61 -56.74 -29.17
C VAL A 94 34.64 -55.63 -29.35
#